data_AF-A0A356E899-F1
#
_entry.id   AF-A0A356E899-F1
#
_cell.length_a   1.000
_cell.length_b   1.000
_cell.length_c   1.000
_cell.angle_alpha   90.00
_cell.angle_beta   90.00
_cell.angle_gamma   90.00
#
_symmetry.space_group_name_H-M   'P 1'
#
loop_
_entity.id
_entity.type
_entity.pdbx_description
1 polymer ?
#
loop_
_entity_poly.entity_id
_entity_poly.type
_entity_poly.pdbx_seq_one_letter_code
_entity_poly.pdbx_strand_id
1 'polypeptide(L)' 'MKTLCKFFLFFLILAAGAGFWGYQQMEKLLNQPINAKPEQLFTLERGTTGNKLVALLEQEKLLDNATLLPWLLKLRPQLN' A
#
# COMPACT_ATOMS: atom_id res chain seq x y z
N MET A 1 -28.95 -19.27 17.72
CA MET A 1 -28.98 -18.48 16.47
C MET A 1 -28.69 -16.98 16.69
N LYS A 2 -29.32 -16.31 17.67
CA LYS A 2 -29.14 -14.86 17.91
C LYS A 2 -27.70 -14.42 18.27
N THR A 3 -26.95 -15.25 19.00
CA THR A 3 -25.54 -14.99 19.38
C THR A 3 -24.58 -15.11 18.19
N LEU A 4 -24.80 -16.09 17.31
CA LEU A 4 -23.99 -16.29 16.10
C LEU A 4 -24.12 -15.09 15.14
N CYS A 5 -25.33 -14.54 14.99
CA CYS A 5 -25.55 -13.33 14.20
C CYS A 5 -24.78 -12.12 14.73
N LYS A 6 -24.63 -11.97 16.06
CA LYS A 6 -23.84 -10.89 16.67
C LYS A 6 -22.35 -11.03 16.38
N PHE A 7 -21.81 -12.25 16.44
CA PHE A 7 -20.42 -12.51 16.06
C PHE A 7 -20.16 -12.22 14.58
N PHE A 8 -21.08 -12.63 13.71
CA PHE A 8 -20.98 -12.35 12.28
C PHE A 8 -21.02 -10.85 12.00
N LEU A 9 -21.95 -10.13 12.63
CA LEU A 9 -22.02 -8.66 12.53
C LEU A 9 -20.74 -7.99 13.04
N PHE A 10 -20.18 -8.46 14.15
CA PHE A 10 -18.93 -7.95 14.69
C PHE A 10 -17.75 -8.16 13.73
N PHE A 11 -17.64 -9.35 13.13
CA PHE A 11 -16.63 -9.64 12.12
C PHE A 11 -16.80 -8.77 10.86
N LEU A 12 -18.04 -8.54 10.43
CA LEU A 12 -18.34 -7.68 9.30
C LEU A 12 -17.87 -6.24 9.54
N ILE A 13 -18.11 -5.72 10.75
CA ILE A 13 -17.67 -4.37 11.15
C ILE A 13 -16.13 -4.29 11.19
N LEU A 14 -15.46 -5.31 11.74
CA LEU A 14 -14.00 -5.38 11.74
C LEU A 14 -13.42 -5.43 10.32
N ALA A 15 -13.99 -6.24 9.43
CA ALA A 15 -13.56 -6.33 8.05
C ALA A 15 -13.76 -5.01 7.29
N ALA A 16 -14.89 -4.34 7.50
CA ALA A 16 -15.15 -3.02 6.93
C ALA A 16 -14.16 -1.97 7.44
N GLY A 17 -13.88 -1.95 8.75
CA GLY A 17 -12.90 -1.05 9.34
C GLY A 17 -11.47 -1.29 8.82
N ALA A 18 -11.04 -2.55 8.73
CA ALA A 18 -9.73 -2.92 8.19
C ALA A 18 -9.62 -2.58 6.70
N GLY A 19 -10.68 -2.83 5.91
CA GLY A 19 -10.73 -2.47 4.50
C GLY A 19 -10.67 -0.96 4.28
N PHE A 20 -11.42 -0.19 5.07
CA PHE A 20 -11.40 1.27 5.01
C PHE A 20 -10.04 1.85 5.42
N TRP A 21 -9.44 1.32 6.48
CA TRP A 21 -8.09 1.72 6.92
C TRP A 21 -7.04 1.42 5.85
N GLY A 22 -7.09 0.24 5.24
CA GLY A 22 -6.21 -0.12 4.13
C GLY A 22 -6.38 0.80 2.93
N TYR A 23 -7.62 1.14 2.56
CA TYR A 23 -7.91 2.08 1.48
C TYR A 23 -7.35 3.48 1.77
N GLN A 24 -7.58 4.00 2.97
CA GLN A 24 -7.09 5.32 3.37
C GLN A 24 -5.56 5.38 3.37
N GLN A 25 -4.90 4.31 3.80
CA GLN A 25 -3.44 4.22 3.79
C GLN A 25 -2.87 4.19 2.36
N MET A 26 -3.57 3.54 1.42
CA MET A 26 -3.22 3.57 0.00
C MET A 26 -3.35 4.95 -0.63
N GLU A 27 -4.42 5.66 -0.30
CA GLU A 27 -4.65 7.01 -0.80
C GLU A 27 -3.58 7.99 -0.27
N LYS A 28 -3.14 7.80 0.97
CA LYS A 28 -1.99 8.51 1.53
C LYS A 28 -0.70 8.21 0.76
N LEU A 29 -0.43 6.95 0.42
CA LEU A 29 0.77 6.61 -0.37
C LEU A 29 0.75 7.23 -1.76
N LEU A 30 -0.41 7.29 -2.41
CA LEU A 30 -0.56 7.90 -3.75
C LEU A 30 -0.42 9.43 -3.71
N ASN A 31 -0.93 10.07 -2.66
CA ASN A 31 -0.88 11.52 -2.49
C ASN A 31 0.35 11.99 -1.71
N GLN A 32 1.18 11.08 -1.19
CA GLN A 32 2.39 11.43 -0.47
C GLN A 32 3.35 12.07 -1.47
N PRO A 33 3.75 13.34 -1.27
CA PRO A 33 4.74 13.96 -2.13
C PRO A 33 6.02 13.15 -2.00
N ILE A 34 6.41 12.51 -3.10
CA ILE A 34 7.66 11.77 -3.18
C ILE A 34 8.75 12.80 -2.88
N ASN A 35 9.58 12.52 -1.86
CA ASN A 35 10.65 13.43 -1.44
C ASN A 35 11.83 13.34 -2.42
N ALA A 36 11.52 13.49 -3.71
CA ALA A 36 12.46 13.39 -4.80
C ALA A 36 13.30 14.67 -4.83
N LYS A 37 14.58 14.55 -4.50
CA LYS A 37 15.54 15.61 -4.78
C LYS A 37 15.68 15.71 -6.31
N PRO A 38 15.73 16.92 -6.90
CA PRO A 38 15.82 17.11 -8.35
C PRO A 38 16.99 16.38 -9.03
N GLU A 39 18.03 16.04 -8.27
CA GLU A 39 19.28 15.44 -8.72
C GLU A 39 19.37 13.93 -8.39
N GLN A 40 18.35 13.35 -7.76
CA GLN A 40 18.36 11.95 -7.34
C GLN A 40 17.90 11.05 -8.49
N LEU A 41 18.84 10.33 -9.09
CA LEU A 41 18.58 9.37 -10.16
C LEU A 41 18.00 8.07 -9.58
N PHE A 42 16.68 7.93 -9.65
CA PHE A 42 16.02 6.66 -9.32
C PHE A 42 16.17 5.69 -10.50
N THR A 43 17.12 4.75 -10.38
CA THR A 43 17.37 3.76 -11.43
C THR A 43 16.50 2.54 -11.22
N LEU A 44 15.51 2.38 -12.10
CA LEU A 44 14.58 1.25 -12.09
C LEU A 44 15.09 0.18 -13.07
N GLU A 45 15.66 -0.91 -12.55
CA GLU A 45 16.11 -1.98 -13.42
C GLU A 45 14.92 -2.67 -14.10
N ARG A 46 15.05 -2.96 -15.39
CA ARG A 46 14.01 -3.64 -16.15
C ARG A 46 13.80 -5.05 -15.58
N GLY A 47 12.56 -5.40 -15.26
CA GLY A 47 12.25 -6.66 -14.55
C GLY A 47 12.27 -6.57 -13.02
N THR A 48 12.41 -5.36 -12.46
CA THR A 48 12.19 -5.12 -11.02
C THR A 48 10.76 -5.50 -10.64
N THR A 49 10.62 -6.49 -9.75
CA THR A 49 9.31 -6.90 -9.23
C THR A 49 8.79 -5.89 -8.22
N GLY A 50 7.47 -5.83 -7.99
CA GLY A 50 6.88 -4.91 -7.01
C GLY A 50 7.51 -4.99 -5.61
N ASN A 51 8.00 -6.16 -5.19
CA ASN A 51 8.74 -6.31 -3.93
C ASN A 51 10.14 -5.69 -3.96
N LYS A 52 10.85 -5.76 -5.09
CA LYS A 52 12.14 -5.08 -5.25
C LYS A 52 11.98 -3.56 -5.35
N LEU A 53 10.88 -3.10 -5.94
CA LEU A 53 10.52 -1.67 -5.97
C LEU A 53 10.32 -1.11 -4.56
N VAL A 54 9.65 -1.85 -3.67
CA VAL A 54 9.53 -1.48 -2.24
C VAL A 54 10.89 -1.29 -1.59
N ALA A 55 11.78 -2.28 -1.74
CA ALA A 55 13.11 -2.22 -1.16
C ALA A 55 13.90 -1.01 -1.68
N LEU A 56 13.80 -0.70 -2.97
CA LEU A 56 14.44 0.48 -3.57
C LEU A 56 13.85 1.79 -3.05
N LEU A 57 12.52 1.89 -2.90
CA LEU A 57 11.86 3.09 -2.39
C LEU A 57 12.18 3.36 -0.91
N GLU A 58 12.32 2.30 -0.11
CA GLU A 58 12.77 2.40 1.29
C GLU A 58 14.25 2.78 1.37
N GLN A 59 15.11 2.15 0.56
CA GLN A 59 16.54 2.43 0.52
C GLN A 59 16.82 3.87 0.10
N GLU A 60 16.07 4.39 -0.88
CA GLU A 60 16.18 5.76 -1.38
C GLU A 60 15.42 6.78 -0.49
N LYS A 61 14.79 6.32 0.61
CA LYS A 61 13.93 7.10 1.52
C LYS A 61 12.89 7.95 0.79
N LEU A 62 12.42 7.47 -0.35
CA LEU A 62 11.40 8.14 -1.16
C LEU A 62 10.01 7.98 -0.53
N LEU A 63 9.83 6.93 0.28
CA LEU A 63 8.65 6.66 1.07
C LEU A 63 9.05 6.23 2.49
N ASP A 64 8.35 6.74 3.50
CA ASP A 64 8.57 6.36 4.90
C ASP A 64 8.08 4.93 5.20
N ASN A 65 7.16 4.39 4.41
CA ASN A 65 6.65 3.03 4.58
C ASN A 65 6.11 2.45 3.26
N ALA A 66 6.94 1.68 2.56
CA ALA A 66 6.56 1.10 1.27
C ALA A 66 5.98 -0.32 1.39
N THR A 67 5.82 -0.86 2.60
CA THR A 67 5.30 -2.22 2.87
C THR A 67 3.95 -2.52 2.19
N LEU A 68 3.09 -1.51 2.02
CA LEU A 68 1.76 -1.67 1.40
C LEU A 68 1.75 -1.47 -0.12
N LEU A 69 2.87 -1.00 -0.70
CA LEU A 69 3.00 -0.75 -2.13
C LEU A 69 2.79 -2.01 -3.00
N PRO A 70 3.27 -3.22 -2.64
CA PRO A 70 3.03 -4.42 -3.44
C PRO A 70 1.54 -4.79 -3.48
N TRP A 71 0.83 -4.53 -2.38
CA TRP A 71 -0.61 -4.69 -2.32
C TRP A 71 -1.33 -3.65 -3.17
N LEU A 72 -0.84 -2.40 -3.19
CA LEU A 72 -1.36 -1.34 -4.04
C LEU A 72 -1.23 -1.69 -5.51
N LEU A 73 -0.04 -2.12 -5.94
CA LEU A 73 0.23 -2.54 -7.32
C LEU A 73 -0.64 -3.73 -7.74
N LYS A 74 -0.89 -4.70 -6.83
CA LYS A 74 -1.81 -5.81 -7.08
C LYS A 74 -3.27 -5.38 -7.22
N LEU A 75 -3.73 -4.43 -6.41
CA LEU A 75 -5.10 -3.92 -6.43
C LEU A 75 -5.35 -2.92 -7.57
N ARG A 76 -4.31 -2.26 -8.05
CA ARG A 76 -4.31 -1.28 -9.16
C ARG A 76 -3.30 -1.72 -10.22
N PRO A 77 -3.60 -2.74 -11.04
CA PRO A 77 -2.68 -3.23 -12.07
C PRO A 77 -2.33 -2.16 -13.13
N GLN A 78 -3.14 -1.11 -13.24
CA GLN A 78 -2.89 0.07 -14.07
C GLN A 78 -1.67 0.91 -13.64
N LEU A 79 -1.09 0.66 -12.45
CA LEU A 79 0.13 1.30 -11.97
C LEU A 79 1.40 0.48 -12.27
N ASN A 80 1.25 -0.69 -12.93
CA ASN A 80 2.34 -1.64 -13.19
C ASN A 80 2.89 -1.52 -14.61
#